data_AF-A0A7S0X591-F1
#
_entry.id   AF-A0A7S0X591-F1
#
_cell.length_a   1.000
_cell.length_b   1.000
_cell.length_c   1.000
_cell.angle_alpha   90.00
_cell.angle_beta   90.00
_cell.angle_gamma   90.00
#
_symmetry.space_group_name_H-M   'P 1'
#
loop_
_entity.id
_entity.type
_entity.pdbx_description
1 polymer ?
#
loop_
_entity_poly.entity_id
_entity_poly.type
_entity_poly.pdbx_seq_one_letter_code
_entity_poly.pdbx_strand_id
1 'polypeptide(L)'
;GGEREGGAGGARDRREVAEAIAALLVEKAPMLREYFSVDIDEQSRTLVGLPVVLEGHYPDMARLPEFILSLAHEVEWGGEKECFRTCAMAIAEFYGGGDGVGDEGRGDGDGDG
;
A
#
# COMPACT_ATOMS: atom_id res chain seq x y z
N GLY A 1 26.27 -31.48 23.10
CA GLY A 1 25.85 -30.63 21.97
C GLY A 1 24.62 -29.90 22.42
N GLY A 2 24.66 -28.57 22.45
CA GLY A 2 23.49 -27.75 22.75
C GLY A 2 22.80 -27.39 21.44
N GLU A 3 21.64 -27.96 21.20
CA GLU A 3 20.78 -27.61 20.07
C GLU A 3 20.14 -26.25 20.36
N ARG A 4 20.41 -25.28 19.48
CA ARG A 4 19.85 -23.94 19.56
C ARG A 4 18.42 -23.98 19.04
N GLU A 5 17.44 -23.85 19.94
CA GLU A 5 16.06 -23.53 19.58
C GLU A 5 15.99 -22.05 19.18
N GLY A 6 15.82 -21.77 17.90
CA GLY A 6 15.60 -20.43 17.38
C GLY A 6 14.94 -20.50 16.01
N GLY A 7 13.61 -20.40 15.95
CA GLY A 7 12.92 -20.34 14.66
C GLY A 7 11.39 -20.30 14.67
N ALA A 8 10.72 -20.71 15.74
CA ALA A 8 9.26 -20.88 15.71
C ALA A 8 8.44 -19.65 16.15
N GLY A 9 9.03 -18.71 16.91
CA GLY A 9 8.32 -17.54 17.46
C GLY A 9 7.95 -16.50 16.40
N GLY A 10 8.94 -15.93 15.71
CA GLY A 10 8.70 -14.78 14.82
C GLY A 10 7.88 -15.05 13.54
N ALA A 11 7.71 -16.31 13.12
CA ALA A 11 6.90 -16.65 11.95
C ALA A 11 5.39 -16.69 12.27
N ARG A 12 5.03 -17.08 13.50
CA ARG A 12 3.64 -17.07 13.96
C ARG A 12 3.14 -15.64 14.13
N ASP A 13 3.96 -14.79 14.76
CA ASP A 13 3.65 -13.38 14.96
C ASP A 13 3.38 -12.66 13.63
N ARG A 14 4.21 -12.89 12.59
CA ARG A 14 3.98 -12.28 11.27
C ARG A 14 2.68 -12.73 10.62
N ARG A 15 2.29 -14.01 10.79
CA ARG A 15 1.04 -14.52 10.25
C ARG A 15 -0.16 -13.92 10.97
N GLU A 16 -0.09 -13.79 12.28
CA GLU A 16 -1.14 -13.16 13.09
C GLU A 16 -1.32 -11.69 12.72
N VAL A 17 -0.22 -10.95 12.53
CA VAL A 17 -0.27 -9.57 12.03
C VAL A 17 -0.89 -9.50 10.63
N ALA A 18 -0.49 -10.37 9.71
CA ALA A 18 -1.06 -10.39 8.36
C ALA A 18 -2.56 -10.69 8.36
N GLU A 19 -3.02 -11.62 9.21
CA GLU A 19 -4.44 -11.91 9.38
C GLU A 19 -5.22 -10.73 9.95
N ALA A 20 -4.66 -10.01 10.93
CA ALA A 20 -5.28 -8.82 11.50
C ALA A 20 -5.41 -7.70 10.46
N ILE A 21 -4.36 -7.48 9.67
CA ILE A 21 -4.38 -6.51 8.56
C ILE A 21 -5.43 -6.88 7.52
N ALA A 22 -5.46 -8.14 7.08
CA ALA A 22 -6.44 -8.60 6.12
C ALA A 22 -7.88 -8.49 6.65
N ALA A 23 -8.10 -8.78 7.94
CA ALA A 23 -9.42 -8.62 8.57
C ALA A 23 -9.86 -7.15 8.60
N LEU A 24 -8.95 -6.23 8.98
CA LEU A 24 -9.22 -4.79 8.96
C LEU A 24 -9.60 -4.31 7.55
N LEU A 25 -8.81 -4.66 6.53
CA LEU A 25 -9.06 -4.17 5.17
C LEU A 25 -10.33 -4.76 4.56
N VAL A 26 -10.72 -5.99 4.93
CA VAL A 26 -12.02 -6.56 4.58
C VAL A 26 -13.16 -5.79 5.25
N GLU A 27 -13.04 -5.44 6.54
CA GLU A 27 -14.02 -4.61 7.23
C GLU A 27 -14.20 -3.23 6.56
N LYS A 28 -13.10 -2.64 6.06
CA LYS A 28 -13.11 -1.34 5.37
C LYS A 28 -13.39 -1.41 3.87
N ALA A 29 -13.54 -2.62 3.29
CA ALA A 29 -13.68 -2.82 1.85
C ALA A 29 -14.83 -2.02 1.21
N PRO A 30 -16.05 -1.94 1.80
CA PRO A 30 -17.15 -1.18 1.20
C PRO A 30 -16.80 0.31 1.03
N MET A 31 -16.16 0.90 2.03
CA MET A 31 -15.75 2.30 2.03
C MET A 31 -14.63 2.55 1.00
N LEU A 32 -13.62 1.69 1.01
CA LEU A 32 -12.49 1.75 0.08
C LEU A 32 -12.95 1.65 -1.38
N ARG A 33 -13.94 0.80 -1.65
CA ARG A 33 -14.55 0.66 -2.97
C ARG A 33 -15.35 1.89 -3.36
N GLU A 34 -16.23 2.37 -2.49
CA GLU A 34 -17.15 3.47 -2.79
C GLU A 34 -16.41 4.80 -3.02
N TYR A 35 -15.41 5.12 -2.20
CA TYR A 35 -14.73 6.42 -2.25
C TYR A 35 -13.43 6.41 -3.04
N PHE A 36 -12.70 5.29 -3.04
CA PHE A 36 -11.34 5.23 -3.58
C PHE A 36 -11.17 4.21 -4.70
N SER A 37 -12.22 3.49 -5.10
CA SER A 37 -12.15 2.43 -6.13
C SER A 37 -11.07 1.37 -5.84
N VAL A 38 -10.73 1.17 -4.57
CA VAL A 38 -9.90 0.04 -4.12
C VAL A 38 -10.85 -1.10 -3.80
N ASP A 39 -10.87 -2.13 -4.64
CA ASP A 39 -11.86 -3.20 -4.57
C ASP A 39 -11.25 -4.45 -3.92
N ILE A 40 -11.78 -4.83 -2.76
CA ILE A 40 -11.41 -6.03 -2.02
C ILE A 40 -12.64 -6.91 -1.97
N ASP A 41 -12.52 -8.13 -2.49
CA ASP A 41 -13.57 -9.12 -2.39
C ASP A 41 -13.64 -9.66 -0.95
N GLU A 42 -14.73 -9.38 -0.25
CA GLU A 42 -14.89 -9.70 1.17
C GLU A 42 -14.91 -11.21 1.45
N GLN A 43 -15.35 -12.03 0.49
CA GLN A 43 -15.50 -13.48 0.65
C GLN A 43 -14.16 -14.20 0.47
N SER A 44 -13.47 -13.90 -0.61
CA SER A 44 -12.15 -14.45 -0.94
C SER A 44 -11.00 -13.71 -0.27
N ARG A 45 -11.27 -12.58 0.40
CA ARG A 45 -10.30 -11.71 1.08
C ARG A 45 -9.15 -11.30 0.16
N THR A 46 -9.46 -10.98 -1.08
CA THR A 46 -8.50 -10.72 -2.15
C THR A 46 -8.68 -9.32 -2.72
N LEU A 47 -7.58 -8.58 -2.91
CA LEU A 47 -7.60 -7.33 -3.65
C LEU A 47 -7.82 -7.64 -5.14
N VAL A 48 -8.92 -7.16 -5.70
CA VAL A 48 -9.35 -7.44 -7.08
C VAL A 48 -9.34 -6.20 -7.98
N GLY A 49 -9.24 -4.99 -7.40
CA GLY A 49 -9.23 -3.74 -8.15
C GLY A 49 -8.44 -2.63 -7.46
N LEU A 50 -7.81 -1.79 -8.27
CA LEU A 50 -7.08 -0.59 -7.87
C LEU A 50 -7.60 0.62 -8.67
N PRO A 51 -7.52 1.85 -8.11
CA PRO A 51 -8.00 3.05 -8.79
C PRO A 51 -7.22 3.39 -10.05
N VAL A 52 -7.88 3.99 -11.04
CA VAL A 52 -7.20 4.66 -12.15
C VAL A 52 -7.05 6.14 -11.77
N VAL A 53 -5.91 6.51 -11.19
CA VAL A 53 -5.63 7.89 -10.76
C VAL A 53 -5.35 8.79 -11.96
N LEU A 54 -4.58 8.29 -12.93
CA LEU A 54 -4.26 8.97 -14.18
C LEU A 54 -4.35 7.94 -15.32
N GLU A 55 -4.97 8.33 -16.43
CA GLU A 55 -5.15 7.45 -17.59
C GLU A 55 -3.80 6.98 -18.14
N GLY A 56 -3.64 5.66 -18.31
CA GLY A 56 -2.42 5.04 -18.81
C GLY A 56 -1.26 4.96 -17.80
N HIS A 57 -1.46 5.42 -16.56
CA HIS A 57 -0.47 5.32 -15.49
C HIS A 57 -0.80 4.16 -14.54
N TYR A 58 0.22 3.37 -14.20
CA TYR A 58 0.10 2.23 -13.29
C TYR A 58 1.17 2.35 -12.19
N PRO A 59 0.82 2.02 -10.94
CA PRO A 59 1.79 2.03 -9.85
C PRO A 59 2.78 0.86 -10.01
N ASP A 60 3.92 0.93 -9.32
CA ASP A 60 4.84 -0.19 -9.26
C ASP A 60 4.25 -1.32 -8.40
N MET A 61 3.81 -2.40 -9.05
CA MET A 61 3.21 -3.55 -8.38
C MET A 61 4.16 -4.29 -7.45
N ALA A 62 5.48 -4.10 -7.56
CA ALA A 62 6.44 -4.62 -6.58
C ALA A 62 6.24 -4.01 -5.19
N ARG A 63 5.68 -2.79 -5.13
CA ARG A 63 5.36 -2.05 -3.90
C ARG A 63 3.95 -2.30 -3.38
N LEU A 64 3.17 -3.17 -4.02
CA LEU A 64 1.83 -3.51 -3.55
C LEU A 64 1.82 -4.00 -2.08
N PRO A 65 2.77 -4.84 -1.60
CA PRO A 65 2.81 -5.23 -0.20
C PRO A 65 2.97 -4.03 0.75
N GLU A 66 3.76 -3.02 0.37
CA GLU A 66 3.93 -1.79 1.15
C GLU A 66 2.63 -1.00 1.21
N PHE A 67 1.96 -0.82 0.06
CA PHE A 67 0.66 -0.15 0.01
C PHE A 67 -0.38 -0.80 0.92
N ILE A 68 -0.47 -2.14 0.93
CA ILE A 68 -1.37 -2.88 1.82
C ILE A 68 -1.05 -2.62 3.30
N LEU A 69 0.24 -2.57 3.66
CA LEU A 69 0.67 -2.25 5.02
C LEU A 69 0.34 -0.79 5.38
N SER A 70 0.58 0.17 4.48
CA SER A 70 0.26 1.58 4.69
C SER A 70 -1.24 1.81 4.89
N LEU A 71 -2.10 1.13 4.12
CA LEU A 71 -3.55 1.18 4.37
C LEU A 71 -3.92 0.73 5.79
N ALA A 72 -3.24 -0.28 6.33
CA ALA A 72 -3.55 -0.79 7.65
C ALA A 72 -3.02 0.08 8.79
N HIS A 73 -1.84 0.69 8.62
CA HIS A 73 -1.12 1.36 9.71
C HIS A 73 -1.09 2.89 9.63
N GLU A 74 -1.13 3.46 8.43
CA GLU A 74 -1.00 4.91 8.21
C GLU A 74 -2.36 5.61 8.06
N VAL A 75 -3.41 4.86 7.73
CA VAL A 75 -4.76 5.40 7.63
C VAL A 75 -5.39 5.55 9.01
N GLU A 76 -5.81 6.77 9.33
CA GLU A 76 -6.58 7.07 10.54
C GLU A 76 -8.07 6.81 10.31
N TRP A 77 -8.57 5.66 10.76
CA TRP A 77 -9.96 5.23 10.53
C TRP A 77 -10.99 5.85 11.48
N GLY A 78 -10.57 6.53 12.54
CA GLY A 78 -11.44 7.04 13.60
C GLY A 78 -12.20 8.33 13.25
N GLY A 79 -11.71 9.11 12.28
CA GLY A 79 -12.32 10.39 11.90
C GLY A 79 -12.41 10.58 10.39
N GLU A 80 -13.60 10.95 9.89
CA GLU A 80 -13.89 11.04 8.45
C GLU A 80 -12.87 11.86 7.66
N LYS A 81 -12.60 13.10 8.09
CA LYS A 81 -11.67 14.00 7.39
C LYS A 81 -10.25 13.44 7.35
N GLU A 82 -9.77 12.92 8.46
CA GLU A 82 -8.40 12.42 8.55
C GLU A 82 -8.26 11.07 7.82
N CYS A 83 -9.30 10.24 7.86
CA CYS A 83 -9.39 9.00 7.09
C CYS A 83 -9.28 9.27 5.60
N PHE A 84 -10.08 10.19 5.06
CA PHE A 84 -10.02 10.53 3.63
C PHE A 84 -8.65 11.08 3.23
N ARG A 85 -8.09 11.95 4.06
CA ARG A 85 -6.78 12.55 3.82
C ARG A 85 -5.68 11.50 3.82
N THR A 86 -5.62 10.65 4.85
CA THR A 86 -4.55 9.65 5.00
C THR A 86 -4.70 8.50 3.99
N CYS A 87 -5.92 8.07 3.64
CA CYS A 87 -6.17 7.17 2.52
C CYS A 87 -5.66 7.74 1.19
N ALA A 88 -6.00 8.99 0.87
CA ALA A 88 -5.57 9.62 -0.36
C ALA A 88 -4.04 9.75 -0.44
N MET A 89 -3.39 10.04 0.69
CA MET A 89 -1.93 10.06 0.78
C MET A 89 -1.30 8.69 0.52
N ALA A 90 -1.85 7.62 1.11
CA ALA A 90 -1.35 6.26 0.87
C ALA A 90 -1.46 5.85 -0.62
N ILE A 91 -2.57 6.22 -1.28
CA ILE A 91 -2.74 5.99 -2.72
C ILE A 91 -1.75 6.84 -3.53
N ALA A 92 -1.59 8.12 -3.18
CA ALA A 92 -0.65 9.00 -3.86
C ALA A 92 0.80 8.49 -3.76
N GLU A 93 1.22 7.98 -2.61
CA GLU A 93 2.55 7.42 -2.38
C GLU A 93 2.79 6.14 -3.23
N PHE A 94 1.76 5.29 -3.32
CA PHE A 94 1.82 4.08 -4.13
C PHE A 94 1.92 4.38 -5.64
N TYR A 95 1.17 5.37 -6.12
CA TYR A 95 1.16 5.78 -7.53
C TYR A 95 2.28 6.77 -7.90
N GLY A 96 2.84 7.47 -6.92
CA GLY A 96 3.89 8.48 -7.09
C GLY A 96 5.30 7.93 -7.22
N GLY A 97 5.47 6.60 -7.17
CA GLY A 97 6.77 5.95 -7.33
C GLY A 97 7.62 5.88 -6.06
N GLY A 98 7.15 6.49 -4.95
CA GLY A 98 7.71 6.38 -3.61
C GLY A 98 9.22 6.34 -3.55
N ASP A 99 9.80 7.37 -4.14
CA ASP A 99 11.04 7.98 -3.75
C ASP A 99 10.83 9.45 -4.08
N GLY A 100 10.64 10.28 -3.06
CA GLY A 100 10.76 11.72 -3.25
C GLY A 100 12.13 12.00 -3.89
N VAL A 101 12.13 12.75 -4.99
CA VAL A 101 13.28 13.05 -5.86
C VAL A 101 13.54 11.97 -6.91
N GLY A 102 12.79 12.05 -8.01
CA GLY A 102 13.35 11.68 -9.30
C GLY A 102 14.62 12.52 -9.49
N ASP A 103 15.74 11.83 -9.65
CA ASP A 103 16.99 12.37 -10.20
C ASP A 103 16.61 13.28 -11.38
N GLU A 104 16.77 14.59 -11.18
CA GLU A 104 16.67 15.56 -12.25
C GLU A 104 17.73 15.15 -13.26
N GLY A 105 17.29 14.46 -14.32
CA GLY A 105 18.13 14.14 -15.46
C GLY A 105 18.82 15.42 -15.90
N ARG A 106 20.11 15.52 -15.57
CA ARG A 106 21.02 16.53 -16.08
C ARG A 106 21.06 16.36 -17.58
N GLY A 107 20.13 17.03 -18.25
CA GLY A 107 20.22 17.35 -19.66
C GLY A 107 21.29 18.41 -19.80
N ASP A 108 22.56 18.02 -19.68
CA ASP A 108 23.69 18.81 -20.13
C ASP A 108 23.65 18.79 -21.67
N GLY A 109 22.83 19.69 -22.21
CA GLY A 109 22.79 20.02 -23.62
C GLY A 109 24.03 20.84 -23.98
N ASP A 110 25.14 20.17 -24.27
CA ASP A 110 26.26 20.78 -24.98
C ASP A 110 25.99 20.70 -26.48
N GLY A 111 25.20 21.66 -26.97
CA GLY A 111 25.25 22.08 -28.34
C GLY A 111 26.38 23.11 -28.50
N ASP A 112 27.48 22.71 -29.12
CA ASP A 112 28.47 23.65 -29.65
C ASP A 112 28.50 23.47 -31.18
N GLY A 113 28.18 24.56 -31.87
CA GLY A 113 28.32 24.72 -33.32
C GLY A 113 29.48 25.65 -33.65
#